data_AF-A0A1V1PS54-F1
#
_entry.id   AF-A0A1V1PS54-F1
#
_cell.length_a   1.000
_cell.length_b   1.000
_cell.length_c   1.000
_cell.angle_alpha   90.00
_cell.angle_beta   90.00
_cell.angle_gamma   90.00
#
_symmetry.space_group_name_H-M   'P 1'
#
loop_
_entity.id
_entity.type
_entity.pdbx_description
1 polymer ?
#
loop_
_entity_poly.entity_id
_entity_poly.type
_entity_poly.pdbx_seq_one_letter_code
_entity_poly.pdbx_strand_id
1 'polypeptide(L)'
;MDRPDQPMDPSRAAAIEAMPDTPARGEAARAAGFGASPRAFLGRDFHNSSQLVLRDAQGRPRLRLRVQADGVAAIEFLGDNGAVTRTVSAN
;
A
#
# COMPACT_ATOMS: atom_id res chain seq x y z
N MET A 1 9.75 -5.67 -4.44
CA MET A 1 8.33 -5.43 -4.80
C MET A 1 7.54 -5.92 -3.60
N ASP A 2 6.67 -5.10 -3.03
CA ASP A 2 5.83 -5.42 -1.86
C ASP A 2 4.88 -6.57 -2.21
N ARG A 3 5.38 -7.79 -2.01
CA ARG A 3 4.75 -9.05 -2.36
C ARG A 3 4.75 -9.86 -1.07
N PRO A 4 3.64 -10.52 -0.70
CA PRO A 4 3.65 -11.45 0.41
C PRO A 4 4.80 -12.46 0.26
N ASP A 5 5.39 -12.88 1.40
CA ASP A 5 6.51 -13.83 1.43
C ASP A 5 6.18 -15.16 0.72
N GLN A 6 4.89 -15.44 0.55
CA GLN A 6 4.39 -16.51 -0.30
C GLN A 6 3.71 -15.94 -1.55
N PRO A 7 3.93 -16.55 -2.74
CA PRO A 7 3.14 -16.25 -3.92
C PRO A 7 1.65 -16.46 -3.62
N MET A 8 0.79 -15.64 -4.21
CA MET A 8 -0.64 -15.98 -4.24
C MET A 8 -0.82 -17.34 -4.93
N ASP A 9 -1.32 -18.32 -4.20
CA ASP A 9 -1.69 -19.62 -4.76
C ASP A 9 -3.10 -19.49 -5.37
N PRO A 10 -3.23 -19.58 -6.71
CA PRO A 10 -4.52 -19.45 -7.38
C PRO A 10 -5.53 -20.52 -6.96
N SER A 11 -5.06 -21.70 -6.53
CA SER A 11 -5.91 -22.79 -6.04
C SER A 11 -6.54 -22.43 -4.70
N ARG A 12 -5.78 -21.74 -3.84
CA ARG A 12 -6.25 -21.24 -2.55
C ARG A 12 -7.24 -20.09 -2.70
N ALA A 13 -7.04 -19.23 -3.71
CA ALA A 13 -8.00 -18.18 -4.05
C ALA A 13 -9.36 -18.77 -4.45
N ALA A 14 -9.36 -19.73 -5.37
CA ALA A 14 -10.58 -20.40 -5.85
C ALA A 14 -11.31 -21.14 -4.72
N ALA A 15 -10.57 -21.81 -3.82
CA ALA A 15 -11.15 -22.50 -2.66
C ALA A 15 -11.88 -21.54 -1.70
N ILE A 16 -11.32 -20.35 -1.45
CA ILE A 16 -11.94 -19.32 -0.59
C ILE A 16 -13.15 -18.68 -1.30
N GLU A 17 -13.06 -18.49 -2.61
CA GLU A 17 -14.16 -17.94 -3.40
C GLU A 17 -15.40 -18.84 -3.36
N ALA A 18 -15.21 -20.16 -3.42
CA ALA A 18 -16.26 -21.18 -3.37
C ALA A 18 -16.87 -21.40 -1.97
N MET A 19 -16.29 -20.83 -0.90
CA MET A 19 -16.87 -20.91 0.45
C MET A 19 -18.20 -20.13 0.52
N PRO A 20 -19.18 -20.58 1.34
CA PRO A 20 -20.37 -19.80 1.65
C PRO A 20 -20.01 -18.42 2.22
N ASP A 21 -20.78 -17.38 1.88
CA ASP A 21 -20.54 -16.01 2.33
C ASP A 21 -20.84 -15.85 3.82
N THR A 22 -19.86 -16.25 4.62
CA THR A 22 -19.91 -16.38 6.07
C THR A 22 -18.69 -15.68 6.68
N PRO A 23 -18.72 -15.32 7.97
CA PRO A 23 -17.54 -14.76 8.65
C PRO A 23 -16.28 -15.62 8.50
N ALA A 24 -16.42 -16.95 8.47
CA ALA A 24 -15.33 -17.90 8.28
C ALA A 24 -14.62 -17.74 6.92
N ARG A 25 -15.36 -17.39 5.85
CA ARG A 25 -14.76 -17.06 4.54
C ARG A 25 -13.89 -15.82 4.62
N GLY A 26 -14.35 -14.78 5.31
CA GLY A 26 -13.58 -13.54 5.52
C GLY A 26 -12.30 -13.76 6.34
N GLU A 27 -12.34 -14.65 7.32
CA GLU A 27 -11.17 -15.04 8.11
C GLU A 27 -10.16 -15.84 7.28
N ALA A 28 -10.64 -16.81 6.48
CA ALA A 28 -9.80 -17.59 5.57
C ALA A 28 -9.13 -16.70 4.50
N ALA A 29 -9.86 -15.72 3.97
CA ALA A 29 -9.34 -14.71 3.04
C ALA A 29 -8.20 -13.91 3.67
N ARG A 30 -8.41 -13.34 4.86
CA ARG A 30 -7.38 -12.57 5.59
C ARG A 30 -6.16 -13.41 5.95
N ALA A 31 -6.37 -14.64 6.43
CA ALA A 31 -5.28 -15.57 6.76
C ALA A 31 -4.46 -15.98 5.53
N ALA A 32 -5.06 -15.96 4.34
CA ALA A 32 -4.41 -16.21 3.07
C ALA A 32 -3.83 -14.94 2.41
N GLY A 33 -3.89 -13.78 3.08
CA GLY A 33 -3.38 -12.51 2.57
C GLY A 33 -4.29 -11.83 1.55
N PHE A 34 -5.47 -12.38 1.26
CA PHE A 34 -6.48 -11.73 0.43
C PHE A 34 -7.11 -10.56 1.19
N GLY A 35 -7.17 -9.39 0.54
CA GLY A 35 -7.68 -8.16 1.14
C GLY A 35 -6.65 -7.34 1.94
N ALA A 36 -5.37 -7.73 1.93
CA ALA A 36 -4.31 -6.87 2.44
C ALA A 36 -4.17 -5.61 1.55
N SER A 37 -4.23 -4.43 2.16
CA SER A 37 -3.95 -3.17 1.46
C SER A 37 -2.49 -3.14 0.99
N PRO A 38 -2.20 -2.77 -0.28
CA PRO A 38 -0.82 -2.63 -0.77
C PRO A 38 -0.02 -1.70 0.15
N ARG A 39 1.10 -2.16 0.71
CA ARG A 39 1.92 -1.38 1.64
C ARG A 39 2.88 -0.45 0.91
N ALA A 40 3.25 -0.75 -0.33
CA ALA A 40 4.10 0.12 -1.14
C ALA A 40 3.50 0.41 -2.52
N PHE A 41 3.65 1.65 -2.97
CA PHE A 41 3.46 2.04 -4.36
C PHE A 41 4.70 2.76 -4.84
N LEU A 42 5.25 2.33 -5.98
CA LEU A 42 6.29 3.05 -6.71
C LEU A 42 5.77 3.34 -8.11
N GLY A 43 5.73 4.62 -8.48
CA GLY A 43 5.26 5.01 -9.78
C GLY A 43 5.20 6.51 -9.95
N ARG A 44 4.44 6.93 -10.95
CA ARG A 44 4.21 8.33 -11.27
C ARG A 44 2.78 8.73 -10.90
N ASP A 45 2.60 9.91 -10.33
CA ASP A 45 1.26 10.46 -10.09
C ASP A 45 0.71 11.22 -11.32
N PHE A 46 -0.51 11.72 -11.21
CA PHE A 46 -1.17 12.50 -12.26
C PHE A 46 -0.49 13.85 -12.55
N HIS A 47 0.40 14.30 -11.67
CA HIS A 47 1.17 15.54 -11.81
C HIS A 47 2.59 15.31 -12.32
N ASN A 48 2.89 14.12 -12.86
CA ASN A 48 4.22 13.69 -13.30
C ASN A 48 5.28 13.61 -12.19
N SER A 49 4.90 13.61 -10.92
CA SER A 49 5.84 13.37 -9.82
C SER A 49 6.19 11.89 -9.76
N SER A 50 7.48 11.60 -9.67
CA SER A 50 7.95 10.25 -9.33
C SER A 50 7.84 10.06 -7.82
N GLN A 51 7.18 8.99 -7.36
CA GLN A 51 6.92 8.79 -5.95
C GLN A 51 7.01 7.34 -5.47
N LEU A 52 7.51 7.18 -4.24
CA LEU A 52 7.33 6.01 -3.39
C LEU A 52 6.37 6.38 -2.26
N VAL A 53 5.25 5.67 -2.15
CA VAL A 53 4.28 5.81 -1.05
C VAL A 53 4.29 4.55 -0.21
N LEU A 54 4.54 4.70 1.09
CA LEU A 54 4.44 3.62 2.06
C LEU A 54 3.18 3.78 2.92
N ARG A 55 2.45 2.68 3.09
CA ARG A 55 1.19 2.60 3.83
C ARG A 55 1.33 1.68 5.04
N ASP A 56 0.55 1.95 6.08
CA ASP A 56 0.45 1.06 7.24
C ASP A 56 -0.41 -0.19 6.92
N ALA A 57 -0.63 -1.03 7.94
CA ALA A 57 -1.41 -2.26 7.80
C ALA A 57 -2.89 -2.03 7.42
N GLN A 58 -3.40 -0.82 7.68
CA GLN A 58 -4.76 -0.42 7.31
C GLN A 58 -4.81 0.24 5.92
N GLY A 59 -3.67 0.38 5.24
CA GLY A 59 -3.57 1.05 3.94
C GLY A 59 -3.50 2.57 4.04
N ARG A 60 -3.24 3.15 5.21
CA ARG A 60 -3.09 4.60 5.35
C ARG A 60 -1.65 5.02 5.01
N PRO A 61 -1.43 5.99 4.10
CA PRO A 61 -0.10 6.49 3.80
C PRO A 61 0.60 7.07 5.04
N ARG A 62 1.88 6.71 5.25
CA ARG A 62 2.72 7.19 6.36
C ARG A 62 3.98 7.91 5.90
N LEU A 63 4.48 7.53 4.73
CA LEU A 63 5.63 8.16 4.11
C LEU A 63 5.37 8.36 2.63
N ARG A 64 5.77 9.52 2.11
CA ARG A 64 5.84 9.80 0.68
C ARG A 64 7.22 10.34 0.37
N LEU A 65 8.01 9.60 -0.41
CA LEU A 65 9.21 10.11 -1.05
C LEU A 65 8.81 10.54 -2.45
N ARG A 66 9.03 11.81 -2.80
CA ARG A 66 8.61 12.34 -4.09
C ARG A 66 9.69 13.23 -4.71
N VAL A 67 9.75 13.17 -6.03
CA VAL A 67 10.41 14.17 -6.87
C VAL A 67 9.34 14.74 -7.79
N GLN A 68 9.06 16.03 -7.63
CA GLN A 68 8.09 16.74 -8.45
C GLN A 68 8.58 16.91 -9.89
N ALA A 69 7.67 17.26 -10.79
CA ALA A 69 8.02 17.47 -12.21
C ALA A 69 9.07 18.58 -12.42
N ASP A 70 9.15 19.56 -11.50
CA ASP A 70 10.14 20.63 -11.48
C ASP A 70 11.48 20.23 -10.83
N GLY A 71 11.61 18.98 -10.38
CA GLY A 71 12.82 18.44 -9.75
C GLY A 71 12.90 18.61 -8.24
N VAL A 72 11.94 19.28 -7.59
CA VAL A 72 11.94 19.45 -6.14
C VAL A 72 11.75 18.08 -5.45
N ALA A 73 12.73 17.69 -4.65
CA ALA A 73 12.75 16.41 -3.92
C ALA A 73 12.37 16.59 -2.45
N ALA A 74 11.50 15.70 -1.95
CA ALA A 74 11.06 15.70 -0.55
C ALA A 74 10.70 14.30 -0.03
N ILE A 75 10.84 14.15 1.28
CA ILE A 75 10.29 13.05 2.09
C ILE A 75 9.25 13.66 3.03
N GLU A 76 7.99 13.25 2.89
CA GLU A 76 6.87 13.70 3.70
C GLU A 76 6.44 12.58 4.66
N PHE A 77 6.29 12.90 5.94
CA PHE A 77 5.70 12.04 6.96
C PHE A 77 4.23 12.41 7.12
N LEU A 78 3.34 11.43 7.10
CA LEU A 78 1.90 11.64 7.12
C LEU A 78 1.29 11.09 8.42
N GLY A 79 0.44 11.89 9.04
CA GLY A 79 -0.35 11.52 10.22
C GLY A 79 -1.53 10.61 9.88
N ASP A 80 -2.30 10.22 10.90
CA ASP A 80 -3.43 9.30 10.75
C ASP A 80 -4.53 9.80 9.81
N ASN A 81 -4.66 11.13 9.69
CA ASN A 81 -5.59 11.81 8.80
C ASN A 81 -5.03 12.07 7.39
N GLY A 82 -3.80 11.63 7.10
CA GLY A 82 -3.11 11.89 5.84
C GLY A 82 -2.52 13.30 5.71
N ALA A 83 -2.55 14.12 6.77
CA ALA A 83 -1.88 15.42 6.77
C ALA A 83 -0.36 15.24 6.93
N VAL A 84 0.42 16.09 6.27
CA VAL A 84 1.88 16.08 6.43
C VAL A 84 2.23 16.64 7.80
N THR A 85 2.94 15.85 8.61
CA THR A 85 3.41 16.23 9.94
C THR A 85 4.87 16.65 9.94
N ARG A 86 5.65 16.21 8.95
CA ARG A 86 7.06 16.59 8.79
C ARG A 86 7.48 16.46 7.33
N THR A 87 8.34 17.37 6.89
CA THR A 87 9.00 17.30 5.57
C THR A 87 10.51 17.33 5.74
N VAL A 88 11.21 16.52 4.95
CA VAL A 88 12.66 16.60 4.74
C VAL A 88 12.87 16.87 3.25
N SER A 89 13.42 18.02 2.91
CA SER A 89 13.75 18.41 1.52
C SER A 89 15.26 18.53 1.34
N ALA A 90 15.72 18.51 0.09
CA ALA A 90 17.08 18.94 -0.22
C ALA A 90 17.23 20.43 0.15
N ASN A 91 18.35 20.78 0.76
CA ASN A 91 18.76 22.17 1.02
C ASN A 91 19.22 22.82 -0.28
#